data_AF-A0A7S7JLL5-F1
#
_entry.id   AF-A0A7S7JLL5-F1
#
_cell.length_a   1.000
_cell.length_b   1.000
_cell.length_c   1.000
_cell.angle_alpha   90.00
_cell.angle_beta   90.00
_cell.angle_gamma   90.00
#
_symmetry.space_group_name_H-M   'P 1'
#
loop_
_entity.id
_entity.type
_entity.pdbx_description
1 polymer ?
#
loop_
_entity_poly.entity_id
_entity_poly.type
_entity_poly.pdbx_seq_one_letter_code
_entity_poly.pdbx_strand_id
1 'polypeptide(L)'
;MRNYFCKLERLSGDAEIMNIVNQFKTELTSVENDPEHPIFILGATNNFMQIDDAIKSRFTYSIKVNPGNKTERRKFLEFLMEQKLKNPYSSEAKNFLYEVINEALERIDITKNYDFLKTNRTLENLMKSAAMNFATKRASNDDDSKETVDIDDLKEAYSKLLLPIQT
;
A
#
# COMPACT_ATOMS: atom_id res chain seq x y z
N MET A 1 -0.46 3.15 -29.73
CA MET A 1 0.60 3.32 -28.72
C MET A 1 1.37 2.00 -28.65
N ARG A 2 2.61 1.94 -29.17
CA ARG A 2 3.44 0.73 -29.15
C ARG A 2 4.09 0.60 -27.76
N ASN A 3 3.82 -0.49 -27.05
CA ASN A 3 4.46 -0.78 -25.77
C ASN A 3 5.89 -1.31 -26.04
N TYR A 4 6.91 -0.52 -25.69
CA TYR A 4 8.32 -0.89 -25.83
C TYR A 4 8.90 -1.62 -24.59
N PHE A 5 8.11 -1.80 -23.53
CA PHE A 5 8.56 -2.51 -22.32
C PHE A 5 8.07 -3.97 -22.33
N CYS A 6 8.77 -4.82 -23.09
CA CYS A 6 8.61 -6.27 -23.02
C CYS A 6 9.19 -6.82 -21.71
N LYS A 7 8.51 -7.82 -21.13
CA LYS A 7 8.91 -8.60 -19.95
C LYS A 7 10.42 -8.88 -19.89
N LEU A 8 11.08 -8.32 -18.89
CA LEU A 8 12.50 -8.55 -18.55
C LEU A 8 12.80 -9.99 -18.07
N GLU A 9 11.78 -10.80 -17.80
CA GLU A 9 11.90 -12.20 -17.32
C GLU A 9 12.55 -13.17 -18.34
N ARG A 10 12.90 -12.70 -19.55
CA ARG A 10 13.49 -13.53 -20.62
C ARG A 10 14.93 -13.17 -21.00
N LEU A 11 15.57 -12.21 -20.33
CA LEU A 11 16.93 -11.79 -20.64
C LEU A 11 17.93 -12.69 -19.91
N SER A 12 18.34 -13.76 -20.57
CA SER A 12 19.40 -14.65 -20.09
C SER A 12 20.75 -14.10 -20.54
N GLY A 13 21.27 -13.11 -19.82
CA GLY A 13 22.66 -12.65 -19.97
C GLY A 13 22.91 -11.23 -19.45
N ASP A 14 23.92 -11.07 -18.61
CA ASP A 14 24.34 -9.77 -18.04
C ASP A 14 24.57 -8.70 -19.13
N ALA A 15 25.01 -9.11 -20.32
CA ALA A 15 25.25 -8.23 -21.46
C ALA A 15 23.96 -7.60 -22.03
N GLU A 16 22.83 -8.32 -22.04
CA GLU A 16 21.57 -7.77 -22.55
C GLU A 16 20.98 -6.74 -21.60
N ILE A 17 21.07 -7.00 -20.29
CA ILE A 17 20.66 -6.04 -19.24
C ILE A 17 21.51 -4.78 -19.34
N MET A 18 22.83 -4.91 -19.48
CA MET A 18 23.71 -3.75 -19.68
C MET A 18 23.37 -2.94 -20.93
N ASN A 19 23.03 -3.59 -22.04
CA ASN A 19 22.62 -2.90 -23.26
C ASN A 19 21.33 -2.11 -23.08
N ILE A 20 20.33 -2.66 -22.39
CA ILE A 20 19.08 -1.94 -22.09
C ILE A 20 19.34 -0.75 -21.17
N VAL A 21 20.18 -0.91 -20.15
CA VAL A 21 20.57 0.16 -19.24
C VAL A 21 21.29 1.29 -20.00
N ASN A 22 22.17 0.94 -20.93
CA ASN A 22 22.89 1.92 -21.76
C ASN A 22 21.95 2.64 -22.72
N GLN A 23 21.03 1.92 -23.37
CA GLN A 23 20.02 2.53 -24.24
C GLN A 23 19.11 3.47 -23.44
N PHE A 24 18.63 3.04 -22.28
CA PHE A 24 17.84 3.87 -21.37
C PHE A 24 18.59 5.15 -20.97
N LYS A 25 19.89 5.06 -20.68
CA LYS A 25 20.72 6.24 -20.40
C LYS A 25 20.79 7.16 -21.62
N THR A 26 21.08 6.66 -22.82
CA THR A 26 21.20 7.49 -24.01
C THR A 26 19.92 8.27 -24.30
N GLU A 27 18.78 7.61 -24.30
CA GLU A 27 17.48 8.24 -24.57
C GLU A 27 17.15 9.33 -23.54
N LEU A 28 17.44 9.11 -22.25
CA LEU A 28 17.14 10.09 -21.21
C LEU A 28 18.03 11.33 -21.20
N THR A 29 19.22 11.27 -21.79
CA THR A 29 20.16 12.41 -21.87
C THR A 29 20.24 13.02 -23.25
N SER A 30 19.47 12.55 -24.22
CA SER A 30 19.65 12.98 -25.59
C SER A 30 19.52 14.49 -25.72
N VAL A 31 20.51 15.10 -26.38
CA VAL A 31 20.51 16.51 -26.82
C VAL A 31 19.40 16.80 -27.83
N GLU A 32 18.73 15.76 -28.32
CA GLU A 32 17.54 15.81 -29.19
C GLU A 32 16.22 15.85 -28.40
N ASN A 33 16.27 15.92 -27.06
CA ASN A 33 15.06 16.08 -26.26
C ASN A 33 14.38 17.41 -26.61
N ASP A 34 13.17 17.30 -27.15
CA ASP A 34 12.37 18.43 -27.60
C ASP A 34 11.92 19.29 -26.39
N PRO A 35 12.41 20.54 -26.27
CA PRO A 35 12.01 21.42 -25.17
C PRO A 35 10.53 21.82 -25.22
N GLU A 36 9.89 21.77 -26.39
CA GLU A 36 8.46 22.08 -26.56
C GLU A 36 7.57 20.90 -26.13
N HIS A 37 8.11 19.68 -26.07
CA HIS A 37 7.38 18.46 -25.69
C HIS A 37 8.11 17.70 -24.55
N PRO A 38 8.15 18.27 -23.34
CA PRO A 38 8.89 17.68 -22.23
C PRO A 38 8.28 16.33 -21.81
N ILE A 39 9.12 15.32 -21.65
CA ILE A 39 8.74 14.02 -21.10
C ILE A 39 9.04 14.00 -19.60
N PHE A 40 8.03 13.65 -18.80
CA PHE A 40 8.18 13.45 -17.36
C PHE A 40 8.07 11.97 -17.01
N ILE A 41 9.02 11.47 -16.20
CA ILE A 41 9.16 10.05 -15.90
C ILE A 41 9.01 9.82 -14.40
N LEU A 42 8.12 8.88 -14.06
CA LEU A 42 7.88 8.42 -12.70
C LEU A 42 8.33 6.97 -12.55
N GLY A 43 9.29 6.74 -11.66
CA GLY A 43 9.73 5.41 -11.25
C GLY A 43 9.12 5.04 -9.90
N ALA A 44 8.66 3.79 -9.76
CA ALA A 44 8.23 3.22 -8.49
C ALA A 44 8.99 1.92 -8.23
N THR A 45 9.63 1.81 -7.07
CA THR A 45 10.40 0.63 -6.68
C THR A 45 10.29 0.38 -5.17
N ASN A 46 10.26 -0.90 -4.79
CA ASN A 46 10.41 -1.31 -3.40
C ASN A 46 11.88 -1.62 -3.04
N ASN A 47 12.78 -1.68 -4.04
CA ASN A 47 14.16 -2.12 -3.90
C ASN A 47 15.13 -1.09 -4.47
N PHE A 48 15.07 0.15 -3.98
CA PHE A 48 15.88 1.28 -4.49
C PHE A 48 17.39 0.97 -4.51
N MET A 49 17.89 0.26 -3.49
CA MET A 49 19.31 -0.08 -3.37
C MET A 49 19.82 -1.00 -4.48
N GLN A 50 18.94 -1.81 -5.09
CA GLN A 50 19.31 -2.74 -6.17
C GLN A 50 19.35 -2.08 -7.56
N ILE A 51 18.94 -0.82 -7.67
CA ILE A 51 18.99 -0.08 -8.94
C ILE A 51 20.43 0.39 -9.19
N ASP A 52 20.90 0.28 -10.45
CA ASP A 52 22.19 0.81 -10.90
C ASP A 52 22.31 2.32 -10.63
N ASP A 53 23.44 2.77 -10.10
CA ASP A 53 23.63 4.17 -9.70
C ASP A 53 23.53 5.14 -10.88
N ALA A 54 23.93 4.71 -12.08
CA ALA A 54 23.79 5.55 -13.25
C ALA A 54 22.35 5.60 -13.78
N ILE A 55 21.47 4.64 -13.46
CA ILE A 55 20.02 4.79 -13.63
C ILE A 55 19.47 5.76 -12.58
N LYS A 56 19.84 5.62 -11.30
CA LYS A 56 19.41 6.53 -10.22
C LYS A 56 19.75 7.98 -10.55
N SER A 57 20.93 8.23 -11.11
CA SER A 57 21.39 9.58 -11.50
C SER A 57 20.48 10.31 -12.49
N ARG A 58 19.64 9.57 -13.24
CA ARG A 58 18.69 10.14 -14.21
C ARG A 58 17.35 10.53 -13.59
N PHE A 59 17.07 10.09 -12.37
CA PHE A 59 15.95 10.55 -11.59
C PHE A 59 16.41 11.75 -10.75
N THR A 60 16.02 12.95 -11.17
CA THR A 60 16.41 14.20 -10.52
C THR A 60 15.81 14.38 -9.13
N TYR A 61 14.71 13.67 -8.84
CA TYR A 61 14.02 13.74 -7.57
C TYR A 61 13.62 12.34 -7.10
N SER A 62 13.79 12.08 -5.80
CA SER A 62 13.39 10.83 -5.16
C SER A 62 12.60 11.10 -3.89
N ILE A 63 11.53 10.34 -3.70
CA ILE A 63 10.69 10.39 -2.50
C ILE A 63 10.68 9.00 -1.89
N LYS A 64 11.05 8.91 -0.61
CA LYS A 64 10.83 7.68 0.15
C LYS A 64 9.41 7.68 0.70
N VAL A 65 8.61 6.70 0.27
CA VAL A 65 7.26 6.49 0.79
C VAL A 65 7.32 5.51 1.95
N ASN A 66 7.06 6.01 3.16
CA ASN A 66 6.99 5.18 4.37
C ASN A 66 5.52 4.87 4.69
N PRO A 67 5.23 3.82 5.49
CA PRO A 67 3.92 3.67 6.11
C PRO A 67 3.55 4.93 6.90
N GLY A 68 2.27 5.28 6.91
CA GLY A 68 1.82 6.50 7.56
C GLY A 68 2.03 6.46 9.07
N ASN A 69 2.26 7.62 9.68
CA ASN A 69 2.24 7.78 11.13
C ASN A 69 0.81 7.73 11.70
N LYS A 70 0.65 7.72 13.04
CA LYS A 70 -0.65 7.70 13.72
C LYS A 70 -1.68 8.68 13.14
N THR A 71 -1.28 9.93 12.91
CA THR A 71 -2.15 10.99 12.41
C THR A 71 -2.55 10.76 10.95
N GLU A 72 -1.60 10.36 10.11
CA GLU A 72 -1.84 10.03 8.70
C GLU A 72 -2.73 8.81 8.54
N ARG A 73 -2.49 7.75 9.31
CA ARG A 73 -3.32 6.53 9.33
C ARG A 73 -4.73 6.85 9.79
N ARG A 74 -4.91 7.71 10.81
CA ARG A 74 -6.24 8.16 11.22
C ARG A 74 -6.99 8.84 10.07
N LYS A 75 -6.37 9.83 9.42
CA LYS A 75 -6.96 10.52 8.26
C LYS A 75 -7.30 9.54 7.13
N PHE A 76 -6.44 8.55 6.90
CA PHE A 76 -6.69 7.52 5.91
C PHE A 76 -7.87 6.62 6.29
N LEU A 77 -8.01 6.23 7.56
CA LEU A 77 -9.14 5.44 8.05
C LEU A 77 -10.46 6.23 8.00
N GLU A 78 -10.44 7.52 8.34
CA GLU A 78 -11.57 8.44 8.16
C GLU A 78 -11.98 8.52 6.69
N PHE A 79 -11.02 8.73 5.77
CA PHE A 79 -11.25 8.71 4.33
C PHE A 79 -11.84 7.38 3.85
N LEU A 80 -11.30 6.24 4.30
CA LEU A 80 -11.81 4.92 3.94
C LEU A 80 -13.26 4.75 4.39
N MET A 81 -13.59 5.19 5.59
CA MET A 81 -14.93 5.05 6.16
C MET A 81 -15.95 5.93 5.44
N GLU A 82 -15.63 7.19 5.23
CA GLU A 82 -16.58 8.20 4.73
C GLU A 82 -16.71 8.18 3.20
N GLN A 83 -15.62 7.94 2.49
CA GLN A 83 -15.56 8.14 1.05
C GLN A 83 -15.52 6.83 0.26
N LYS A 84 -14.80 5.81 0.74
CA LYS A 84 -14.51 4.60 -0.03
C LYS A 84 -15.45 3.43 0.29
N LEU A 85 -15.46 2.99 1.54
CA LEU A 85 -16.15 1.77 1.97
C LEU A 85 -17.60 2.04 2.37
N LYS A 86 -17.87 3.17 3.04
CA LYS A 86 -19.21 3.61 3.44
C LYS A 86 -20.02 2.57 4.24
N ASN A 87 -19.34 1.64 4.91
CA ASN A 87 -19.98 0.69 5.81
C ASN A 87 -20.45 1.40 7.08
N PRO A 88 -21.59 1.03 7.67
CA PRO A 88 -22.08 1.64 8.90
C PRO A 88 -21.26 1.13 10.09
N TYR A 89 -20.45 1.97 10.72
CA TYR A 89 -19.72 1.66 11.95
C TYR A 89 -20.40 2.31 13.15
N SER A 90 -20.50 1.59 14.28
CA SER A 90 -20.95 2.19 15.54
C SER A 90 -19.95 3.24 16.03
N SER A 91 -20.40 4.20 16.84
CA SER A 91 -19.53 5.24 17.41
C SER A 91 -18.40 4.64 18.24
N GLU A 92 -18.68 3.57 18.97
CA GLU A 92 -17.73 2.83 19.79
C GLU A 92 -16.71 2.11 18.91
N ALA A 93 -17.14 1.49 17.80
CA ALA A 93 -16.26 0.84 16.84
C ALA A 93 -15.31 1.83 16.15
N LYS A 94 -15.81 3.01 15.78
CA LYS A 94 -14.98 4.11 15.25
C LYS A 94 -13.91 4.52 16.25
N ASN A 95 -14.30 4.77 17.49
CA ASN A 95 -13.37 5.16 18.55
C ASN A 95 -12.32 4.06 18.81
N PHE A 96 -12.75 2.80 18.85
CA PHE A 96 -11.85 1.65 19.00
C PHE A 96 -10.83 1.56 17.85
N LEU A 97 -11.27 1.75 16.60
CA LEU A 97 -10.40 1.77 15.44
C LEU A 97 -9.36 2.90 15.50
N TYR A 98 -9.77 4.11 15.85
CA TYR A 98 -8.91 5.31 15.83
C TYR A 98 -7.99 5.44 17.04
N GLU A 99 -8.44 5.04 18.23
CA GLU A 99 -7.70 5.28 19.48
C GLU A 99 -7.04 4.01 20.03
N VAL A 100 -7.55 2.82 19.70
CA VAL A 100 -6.98 1.56 20.22
C VAL A 100 -6.17 0.86 19.17
N ILE A 101 -6.76 0.49 18.03
CA ILE A 101 -6.04 -0.23 16.98
C ILE A 101 -4.92 0.64 16.40
N ASN A 102 -5.23 1.88 15.99
CA ASN A 102 -4.24 2.76 15.37
C ASN A 102 -3.10 3.16 16.34
N GLU A 103 -3.39 3.25 17.63
CA GLU A 103 -2.38 3.46 18.69
C GLU A 103 -1.52 2.20 18.91
N ALA A 104 -2.13 1.02 18.92
CA ALA A 104 -1.40 -0.25 19.04
C ALA A 104 -0.39 -0.41 17.89
N LEU A 105 -0.74 0.04 16.68
CA LEU A 105 0.16 0.04 15.53
C LEU A 105 1.44 0.88 15.76
N GLU A 106 1.40 1.97 16.54
CA GLU A 106 2.62 2.75 16.86
C GLU A 106 3.59 1.96 17.74
N ARG A 107 3.06 1.09 18.60
CA ARG A 107 3.85 0.30 19.56
C ARG A 107 4.45 -0.96 18.93
N ILE A 108 4.14 -1.22 17.67
CA ILE A 108 4.74 -2.34 16.93
C ILE A 108 6.23 -2.05 16.76
N ASP A 109 7.01 -2.99 17.27
CA ASP A 109 8.46 -3.01 17.17
C ASP A 109 8.91 -3.07 15.70
N ILE A 110 9.46 -1.95 15.22
CA ILE A 110 9.99 -1.79 13.87
C ILE A 110 11.15 -2.76 13.57
N THR A 111 11.82 -3.28 14.59
CA THR A 111 12.95 -4.20 14.41
C THR A 111 12.52 -5.61 13.99
N LYS A 112 11.23 -5.94 14.13
CA LYS A 112 10.70 -7.27 13.84
C LYS A 112 10.04 -7.39 12.45
N ASN A 113 10.29 -6.44 11.55
CA ASN A 113 9.78 -6.44 10.17
C ASN A 113 8.24 -6.48 10.08
N TYR A 114 7.56 -5.87 11.04
CA TYR A 114 6.09 -5.76 11.08
C TYR A 114 5.55 -4.44 10.50
N ASP A 115 6.39 -3.66 9.82
CA ASP A 115 6.00 -2.37 9.23
C ASP A 115 4.88 -2.51 8.20
N PHE A 116 4.72 -3.69 7.59
CA PHE A 116 3.61 -3.97 6.69
C PHE A 116 2.24 -3.79 7.37
N LEU A 117 2.14 -3.97 8.69
CA LEU A 117 0.90 -3.78 9.46
C LEU A 117 0.46 -2.31 9.49
N LYS A 118 1.38 -1.37 9.31
CA LYS A 118 1.10 0.07 9.27
C LYS A 118 0.68 0.55 7.88
N THR A 119 0.76 -0.30 6.85
CA THR A 119 0.49 0.11 5.46
C THR A 119 -0.99 0.35 5.21
N ASN A 120 -1.29 1.27 4.29
CA ASN A 120 -2.66 1.55 3.86
C ASN A 120 -3.40 0.30 3.34
N ARG A 121 -2.68 -0.62 2.69
CA ARG A 121 -3.23 -1.90 2.23
C ARG A 121 -3.74 -2.74 3.40
N THR A 122 -2.95 -2.85 4.46
CA THR A 122 -3.32 -3.60 5.67
C THR A 122 -4.51 -2.96 6.38
N LEU A 123 -4.51 -1.63 6.54
CA LEU A 123 -5.63 -0.90 7.13
C LEU A 123 -6.93 -1.08 6.33
N GLU A 124 -6.86 -1.04 5.00
CA GLU A 124 -8.00 -1.29 4.15
C GLU A 124 -8.50 -2.73 4.29
N ASN A 125 -7.59 -3.70 4.34
CA ASN A 125 -7.94 -5.11 4.55
C ASN A 125 -8.57 -5.35 5.93
N LEU A 126 -8.11 -4.67 6.99
CA LEU A 126 -8.74 -4.71 8.31
C LEU A 126 -10.20 -4.30 8.23
N MET A 127 -10.48 -3.13 7.63
CA MET A 127 -11.83 -2.60 7.53
C MET A 127 -12.74 -3.46 6.64
N LYS A 128 -12.20 -4.02 5.56
CA LYS A 128 -12.94 -4.97 4.71
C LYS A 128 -13.25 -6.26 5.45
N SER A 129 -12.29 -6.79 6.22
CA SER A 129 -12.50 -8.00 7.01
C SER A 129 -13.54 -7.77 8.11
N ALA A 130 -13.52 -6.60 8.77
CA ALA A 130 -14.53 -6.26 9.78
C ALA A 130 -15.93 -6.17 9.16
N ALA A 131 -16.05 -5.49 8.01
CA ALA A 131 -17.31 -5.43 7.27
C ALA A 131 -17.80 -6.80 6.79
N MET A 132 -16.87 -7.70 6.41
CA MET A 132 -17.21 -9.08 6.03
C MET A 132 -17.69 -9.88 7.24
N ASN A 133 -17.05 -9.75 8.40
CA ASN A 133 -17.49 -10.39 9.64
C ASN A 133 -18.92 -9.93 10.00
N PHE A 134 -19.18 -8.63 9.92
CA PHE A 134 -20.52 -8.04 10.07
C PHE A 134 -21.54 -8.66 9.09
N ALA A 135 -21.24 -8.66 7.79
CA ALA A 135 -22.14 -9.18 6.77
C ALA A 135 -22.43 -10.68 6.96
N THR A 136 -21.41 -11.46 7.34
CA THR A 136 -21.54 -12.90 7.58
C THR A 136 -22.43 -13.18 8.78
N LYS A 137 -22.23 -12.45 9.89
CA LYS A 137 -23.04 -12.60 11.10
C LYS A 137 -24.50 -12.23 10.84
N ARG A 138 -24.74 -11.17 10.06
CA ARG A 138 -26.08 -10.77 9.63
C ARG A 138 -26.76 -11.82 8.75
N ALA A 139 -26.03 -12.42 7.81
CA ALA A 139 -26.57 -13.41 6.88
C ALA A 139 -26.82 -14.81 7.49
N SER A 140 -26.13 -15.14 8.60
CA SER A 140 -26.14 -16.50 9.19
C SER A 140 -27.25 -16.73 10.23
N ASN A 141 -28.13 -15.74 10.48
CA ASN A 141 -29.27 -15.74 11.43
C ASN A 141 -28.93 -15.70 12.95
N ASP A 142 -28.48 -14.57 13.49
CA ASP A 142 -28.56 -14.32 14.95
C ASP A 142 -28.87 -12.87 15.36
N ASP A 143 -28.88 -11.91 14.43
CA ASP A 143 -29.25 -10.53 14.76
C ASP A 143 -29.60 -9.67 13.52
N ASP A 144 -30.84 -9.73 13.05
CA ASP A 144 -31.36 -8.78 12.04
C ASP A 144 -31.35 -7.32 12.56
N SER A 145 -31.23 -7.12 13.88
CA SER A 145 -31.08 -5.80 14.49
C SER A 145 -29.65 -5.27 14.43
N LYS A 146 -28.68 -6.05 13.93
CA LYS A 146 -27.32 -5.57 13.72
C LYS A 146 -27.29 -4.61 12.53
N GLU A 147 -27.29 -3.31 12.84
CA GLU A 147 -27.27 -2.23 11.87
C GLU A 147 -25.86 -1.73 11.55
N THR A 148 -24.88 -2.03 12.42
CA THR A 148 -23.52 -1.49 12.32
C THR A 148 -22.43 -2.52 12.57
N VAL A 149 -21.26 -2.31 11.97
CA VAL A 149 -19.99 -2.94 12.35
C VAL A 149 -19.64 -2.49 13.77
N ASP A 150 -19.43 -3.45 14.66
CA ASP A 150 -19.13 -3.23 16.07
C ASP A 150 -17.65 -3.47 16.40
N ILE A 151 -17.33 -3.38 17.70
CA ILE A 151 -15.98 -3.62 18.20
C ILE A 151 -15.55 -5.08 17.99
N ASP A 152 -16.45 -6.04 18.09
CA ASP A 152 -16.09 -7.46 18.04
C ASP A 152 -15.76 -7.90 16.61
N ASP A 153 -16.43 -7.33 15.61
CA ASP A 153 -16.07 -7.48 14.20
C ASP A 153 -14.65 -6.96 13.92
N LEU A 154 -14.28 -5.82 14.53
CA LEU A 154 -12.96 -5.22 14.43
C LEU A 154 -11.89 -6.04 15.16
N LYS A 155 -12.18 -6.53 16.37
CA LYS A 155 -11.26 -7.41 17.12
C LYS A 155 -10.97 -8.70 16.35
N GLU A 156 -12.01 -9.32 15.80
CA GLU A 156 -11.88 -10.53 15.00
C GLU A 156 -11.08 -10.28 13.71
N ALA A 157 -11.29 -9.15 13.04
CA ALA A 157 -10.51 -8.76 11.89
C ALA A 157 -9.03 -8.48 12.26
N TYR A 158 -8.79 -7.82 13.38
CA TYR A 158 -7.45 -7.48 13.86
C TYR A 158 -6.66 -8.70 14.32
N SER A 159 -7.30 -9.69 14.95
CA SER A 159 -6.63 -10.94 15.33
C SER A 159 -6.18 -11.74 14.11
N LYS A 160 -7.01 -11.81 13.06
CA LYS A 160 -6.66 -12.43 11.78
C LYS A 160 -5.49 -11.74 11.07
N LEU A 161 -5.26 -10.46 11.34
CA LEU A 161 -4.14 -9.69 10.80
C LEU A 161 -2.81 -9.95 11.53
N LEU A 162 -2.87 -10.23 12.84
CA LEU A 162 -1.69 -10.54 13.65
C LEU A 162 -1.24 -11.99 13.52
N LEU A 163 -2.14 -12.90 13.14
CA LEU A 163 -1.78 -14.25 12.75
C LEU A 163 -1.23 -14.18 11.32
N PRO A 164 0.08 -14.38 11.10
CA PRO A 164 0.62 -14.37 9.76
C PRO A 164 -0.14 -15.43 8.96
N ILE A 165 -0.77 -15.00 7.87
CA ILE A 165 -1.28 -15.92 6.87
C ILE A 165 -0.07 -16.77 6.44
N GLN A 166 -0.06 -18.04 6.86
CA GLN A 166 0.79 -19.05 6.27
C GLN A 166 0.29 -19.21 4.84
N THR A 167 0.95 -18.55 3.90
CA THR A 167 0.85 -18.80 2.46
C THR A 167 2.24 -18.94 1.90
#